data_AF-A0A953P6M9-F1
#
_entry.id   AF-A0A953P6M9-F1
#
_cell.length_a   1.000
_cell.length_b   1.000
_cell.length_c   1.000
_cell.angle_alpha   90.00
_cell.angle_beta   90.00
_cell.angle_gamma   90.00
#
_symmetry.space_group_name_H-M   'P 1'
#
loop_
_entity.id
_entity.type
_entity.pdbx_description
1 polymer ?
#
loop_
_entity_poly.entity_id
_entity_poly.type
_entity_poly.pdbx_seq_one_letter_code
_entity_poly.pdbx_strand_id
1 'polypeptide(L)'
;MIRIGNESHEAPETVTRVLRLAGGVNRFGEANYRAVWGWNRLAWIGGKFEERDPQSGALVREVVELRREPKYPQVNRWHIERWVPPKAYGAPRTWYAQTVERANGESIPALGPYPARGEYEHCFTLEGPQGEFVQLTATIAERIARAIEWSRCQPRAARRESIGERERCEERSYEKWAYDALDGGVPAFGGEPFATPS
;
A
#
# COMPACT_ATOMS: atom_id res chain seq x y z
N MET A 1 -11.31 25.10 3.47
CA MET A 1 -11.67 23.67 3.60
C MET A 1 -11.64 23.06 2.20
N ILE A 2 -10.54 22.41 1.82
CA ILE A 2 -10.44 21.76 0.50
C ILE A 2 -11.17 20.43 0.62
N ARG A 3 -12.34 20.31 -0.03
CA ARG A 3 -12.98 19.01 -0.23
C ARG A 3 -12.13 18.28 -1.27
N ILE A 4 -11.18 17.47 -0.81
CA ILE A 4 -10.52 16.49 -1.68
C ILE A 4 -11.58 15.45 -1.98
N GLY A 5 -12.32 15.64 -3.08
CA GLY A 5 -13.21 14.60 -3.59
C GLY A 5 -12.36 13.38 -3.92
N ASN A 6 -12.86 12.17 -3.61
CA ASN A 6 -12.22 10.93 -4.03
C ASN A 6 -12.17 10.92 -5.57
N GLU A 7 -11.02 11.29 -6.11
CA GLU A 7 -10.82 11.34 -7.55
C GLU A 7 -10.71 9.91 -8.05
N SER A 8 -11.57 9.51 -8.98
CA SER A 8 -11.58 8.15 -9.53
C SER A 8 -11.11 8.17 -10.97
N HIS A 9 -10.17 7.30 -11.31
CA HIS A 9 -9.65 7.18 -12.68
C HIS A 9 -9.58 5.72 -13.11
N GLU A 10 -10.15 5.43 -14.28
CA GLU A 10 -10.04 4.13 -14.93
C GLU A 10 -8.82 4.08 -15.85
N ALA A 11 -8.10 2.96 -15.83
CA ALA A 11 -6.96 2.78 -16.70
C ALA A 11 -7.43 2.71 -18.16
N PRO A 12 -6.83 3.48 -19.09
CA PRO A 12 -7.22 3.41 -20.50
C PRO A 12 -7.12 1.99 -21.05
N GLU A 13 -8.08 1.57 -21.87
CA GLU A 13 -8.13 0.19 -22.41
C GLU A 13 -6.85 -0.20 -23.16
N THR A 14 -6.24 0.75 -23.85
CA THR A 14 -4.97 0.58 -24.56
C THR A 14 -3.86 0.16 -23.60
N VAL A 15 -3.79 0.79 -22.43
CA VAL A 15 -2.81 0.48 -21.38
C VAL A 15 -3.09 -0.89 -20.78
N THR A 16 -4.34 -1.17 -20.42
CA THR A 16 -4.77 -2.48 -19.90
C THR A 16 -4.40 -3.61 -20.86
N ARG A 17 -4.62 -3.40 -22.17
CA ARG A 17 -4.26 -4.37 -23.22
C ARG A 17 -2.75 -4.58 -23.30
N VAL A 18 -1.96 -3.51 -23.31
CA VAL A 18 -0.49 -3.59 -23.38
C VAL A 18 0.08 -4.36 -22.20
N LEU A 19 -0.37 -4.05 -20.97
CA LEU A 19 0.08 -4.76 -19.77
C LEU A 19 -0.34 -6.23 -19.76
N ARG A 20 -1.56 -6.54 -20.23
CA ARG A 20 -2.04 -7.92 -20.38
C ARG A 20 -1.20 -8.72 -21.37
N LEU A 21 -0.81 -8.13 -22.50
CA LEU A 21 0.02 -8.81 -23.51
C LEU A 21 1.43 -9.08 -22.97
N ALA A 22 2.06 -8.09 -22.34
CA ALA A 22 3.41 -8.23 -21.77
C ALA A 22 3.46 -9.19 -20.57
N GLY A 23 2.45 -9.13 -19.69
CA GLY A 23 2.37 -9.91 -18.46
C GLY A 23 1.75 -11.30 -18.63
N GLY A 24 0.97 -11.51 -19.69
CA GLY A 24 0.07 -12.64 -19.83
C GLY A 24 -1.13 -12.57 -18.87
N VAL A 25 -1.85 -13.69 -18.76
CA VAL A 25 -3.02 -13.82 -17.88
C VAL A 25 -2.77 -14.81 -16.75
N ASN A 26 -3.51 -14.65 -15.65
CA ASN A 26 -3.54 -15.59 -14.54
C ASN A 26 -4.47 -16.78 -14.84
N ARG A 27 -4.55 -17.75 -13.91
CA ARG A 27 -5.41 -18.95 -14.05
C ARG A 27 -6.91 -18.64 -14.17
N PHE A 28 -7.32 -17.42 -13.88
CA PHE A 28 -8.70 -16.95 -13.97
C PHE A 28 -8.97 -16.13 -15.24
N GLY A 29 -7.99 -16.00 -16.13
CA GLY A 29 -8.12 -15.23 -17.38
C GLY A 29 -7.96 -13.72 -17.22
N GLU A 30 -7.64 -13.23 -16.01
CA GLU A 30 -7.39 -11.82 -15.71
C GLU A 30 -5.91 -11.47 -16.01
N ALA A 31 -5.60 -10.19 -16.25
CA ALA A 31 -4.22 -9.77 -16.55
C ALA A 31 -3.30 -9.97 -15.34
N ASN A 32 -2.09 -10.52 -15.55
CA ASN A 32 -1.12 -10.67 -14.46
C ASN A 32 -0.58 -9.32 -13.96
N TYR A 33 -0.73 -8.26 -14.73
CA TYR A 33 -0.33 -6.90 -14.38
C TYR A 33 -1.46 -5.93 -14.71
N ARG A 34 -1.67 -4.95 -13.85
CA ARG A 34 -2.67 -3.89 -14.05
C ARG A 34 -2.18 -2.54 -13.56
N ALA A 35 -2.71 -1.48 -14.14
CA ALA A 35 -2.59 -0.13 -13.60
C ALA A 35 -3.85 0.20 -12.81
N VAL A 36 -3.69 0.78 -11.63
CA VAL A 36 -4.81 1.17 -10.77
C VAL A 36 -4.58 2.57 -10.21
N TRP A 37 -5.63 3.37 -10.14
CA TRP A 37 -5.58 4.65 -9.47
C TRP A 37 -5.66 4.47 -7.95
N GLY A 38 -4.88 5.23 -7.18
CA GLY A 38 -4.73 5.02 -5.74
C GLY A 38 -6.06 5.00 -4.98
N TRP A 39 -6.95 5.96 -5.23
CA TRP A 39 -8.30 5.99 -4.64
C TRP A 39 -9.19 4.81 -5.06
N ASN A 40 -8.98 4.24 -6.24
CA ASN A 40 -9.79 3.12 -6.73
C ASN A 40 -9.39 1.80 -6.07
N ARG A 41 -8.16 1.72 -5.52
CA ARG A 41 -7.66 0.50 -4.91
C ARG A 41 -7.92 0.49 -3.40
N LEU A 42 -9.01 -0.16 -3.00
CA LEU A 42 -9.29 -0.42 -1.59
C LEU A 42 -8.73 -1.78 -1.15
N ALA A 43 -8.12 -1.85 0.02
CA ALA A 43 -7.66 -3.07 0.69
C ALA A 43 -8.31 -3.20 2.07
N TRP A 44 -8.28 -4.40 2.63
CA TRP A 44 -8.66 -4.62 4.02
C TRP A 44 -7.57 -4.07 4.92
N ILE A 45 -7.94 -3.17 5.83
CA ILE A 45 -7.06 -2.62 6.86
C ILE A 45 -7.75 -2.84 8.19
N GLY A 46 -7.16 -3.71 9.00
CA GLY A 46 -7.58 -3.95 10.37
C GLY A 46 -6.73 -3.14 11.32
N GLY A 47 -7.37 -2.45 12.26
CA GLY A 47 -6.64 -1.59 13.18
C GLY A 47 -7.55 -0.75 14.06
N LYS A 48 -6.93 0.19 14.75
CA LYS A 48 -7.62 1.18 15.58
C LYS A 48 -7.98 2.38 14.71
N PHE A 49 -9.25 2.71 14.65
CA PHE A 49 -9.80 3.84 13.91
C PHE A 49 -10.39 4.86 14.89
N GLU A 50 -10.06 6.12 14.67
CA GLU A 50 -10.70 7.24 15.34
C GLU A 50 -11.93 7.67 14.54
N GLU A 51 -13.09 7.67 15.17
CA GLU A 51 -14.28 8.30 14.61
C GLU A 51 -14.39 9.71 15.17
N ARG A 52 -14.39 10.68 14.26
CA ARG A 52 -14.53 12.10 14.57
C ARG A 52 -15.84 12.63 14.03
N ASP A 53 -16.45 13.53 14.78
CA ASP A 53 -17.70 14.17 14.41
C ASP A 53 -17.47 15.02 13.13
N PRO A 54 -18.25 14.81 12.06
CA PRO A 54 -18.00 15.50 10.79
C PRO A 54 -18.17 17.01 10.82
N GLN A 55 -18.90 17.56 11.80
CA GLN A 55 -19.18 19.00 11.89
C GLN A 55 -18.16 19.73 12.79
N SER A 56 -17.79 19.12 13.91
CA SER A 56 -16.94 19.71 14.95
C SER A 56 -15.49 19.20 14.93
N GLY A 57 -15.22 18.07 14.27
CA GLY A 57 -13.90 17.41 14.26
C GLY A 57 -13.52 16.76 15.61
N ALA A 58 -14.39 16.84 16.61
CA ALA A 58 -14.18 16.25 17.93
C ALA A 58 -14.12 14.72 17.83
N LEU A 59 -13.22 14.10 18.59
CA LEU A 59 -13.15 12.65 18.70
C LEU A 59 -14.42 12.14 19.39
N VAL A 60 -15.19 11.31 18.67
CA VAL A 60 -16.42 10.69 19.17
C VAL A 60 -16.06 9.40 19.89
N ARG A 61 -15.26 8.54 19.25
CA ARG A 61 -14.82 7.26 19.82
C ARG A 61 -13.63 6.69 19.06
N GLU A 62 -12.96 5.74 19.70
CA GLU A 62 -11.98 4.88 19.06
C GLU A 62 -12.57 3.47 18.91
N VAL A 63 -12.47 2.89 17.72
CA VAL A 63 -13.02 1.56 17.40
C VAL A 63 -11.92 0.70 16.81
N VAL A 64 -11.88 -0.56 17.23
CA VAL A 64 -10.91 -1.56 16.76
C VAL A 64 -11.69 -2.47 15.81
N GLU A 65 -11.46 -2.33 14.50
CA GLU A 65 -12.22 -3.08 13.49
C GLU A 65 -11.47 -3.28 12.17
N LEU A 66 -12.12 -3.96 11.22
CA LEU A 66 -11.63 -4.22 9.87
C LEU A 66 -12.39 -3.38 8.86
N ARG A 67 -11.71 -2.43 8.19
CA ARG A 67 -12.31 -1.53 7.18
C ARG A 67 -11.74 -1.75 5.79
N ARG A 68 -12.48 -1.32 4.76
CA ARG A 68 -11.95 -1.18 3.40
C ARG A 68 -11.47 0.25 3.18
N GLU A 69 -10.17 0.42 3.16
CA GLU A 69 -9.50 1.72 3.03
C GLU A 69 -8.60 1.73 1.78
N PRO A 70 -8.25 2.90 1.23
CA PRO A 70 -7.27 2.99 0.15
C PRO A 70 -5.97 2.27 0.51
N LYS A 71 -5.51 1.35 -0.35
CA LYS A 71 -4.28 0.57 -0.15
C LYS A 71 -3.04 1.46 -0.12
N TYR A 72 -3.10 2.61 -0.81
CA TYR A 72 -1.95 3.47 -1.04
C TYR A 72 -2.12 4.82 -0.33
N PRO A 73 -1.14 5.27 0.48
CA PRO A 73 -1.15 6.61 1.06
C PRO A 73 -1.14 7.71 -0.01
N GLN A 74 -0.42 7.46 -1.11
CA GLN A 74 -0.35 8.33 -2.28
C GLN A 74 -1.54 8.07 -3.22
N VAL A 75 -2.73 8.46 -2.74
CA VAL A 75 -4.02 8.17 -3.38
C VAL A 75 -4.20 8.79 -4.78
N ASN A 76 -3.56 9.92 -5.05
CA ASN A 76 -3.64 10.62 -6.35
C ASN A 76 -2.48 10.22 -7.28
N ARG A 77 -2.23 8.92 -7.42
CA ARG A 77 -1.18 8.35 -8.28
C ARG A 77 -1.65 7.07 -8.96
N TRP A 78 -1.03 6.77 -10.10
CA TRP A 78 -1.17 5.47 -10.76
C TRP A 78 -0.18 4.48 -10.13
N HIS A 79 -0.68 3.30 -9.81
CA HIS A 79 0.08 2.20 -9.22
C HIS A 79 0.06 1.01 -10.17
N ILE A 80 1.23 0.41 -10.40
CA ILE A 80 1.33 -0.85 -11.15
C ILE A 80 1.31 -1.98 -10.16
N GLU A 81 0.32 -2.86 -10.29
CA GLU A 81 0.18 -4.06 -9.49
C GLU A 81 0.45 -5.32 -10.32
N ARG A 82 0.94 -6.36 -9.65
CA ARG A 82 1.12 -7.70 -10.21
C ARG A 82 0.29 -8.70 -9.42
N TRP A 83 -0.41 -9.57 -10.13
CA TRP A 83 -1.13 -10.70 -9.54
C TRP A 83 -0.15 -11.72 -8.93
N VAL A 84 -0.42 -12.07 -7.68
CA VAL A 84 0.33 -13.04 -6.89
C VAL A 84 -0.60 -14.21 -6.52
N PRO A 85 -0.22 -15.47 -6.81
CA PRO A 85 -1.07 -16.62 -6.52
C PRO A 85 -1.22 -16.87 -5.01
N PRO A 86 -2.31 -17.50 -4.55
CA PRO A 86 -2.54 -17.82 -3.13
C PRO A 86 -1.37 -18.56 -2.48
N LYS A 87 -0.72 -19.45 -3.24
CA LYS A 87 0.40 -20.27 -2.78
C LYS A 87 1.58 -19.41 -2.27
N ALA A 88 1.74 -18.17 -2.75
CA ALA A 88 2.79 -17.28 -2.27
C ALA A 88 2.57 -16.82 -0.82
N TYR A 89 1.31 -16.79 -0.36
CA TYR A 89 0.92 -16.38 1.00
C TYR A 89 0.88 -17.55 1.99
N GLY A 90 1.31 -18.75 1.57
CA GLY A 90 1.27 -19.95 2.39
C GLY A 90 -0.14 -20.52 2.58
N ALA A 91 -0.31 -21.30 3.65
CA ALA A 91 -1.60 -21.90 3.99
C ALA A 91 -2.49 -20.90 4.74
N PRO A 92 -3.83 -20.99 4.63
CA PRO A 92 -4.76 -20.09 5.33
C PRO A 92 -4.50 -20.01 6.84
N ARG A 93 -4.15 -21.13 7.49
CA ARG A 93 -3.81 -21.14 8.91
C ARG A 93 -2.58 -20.29 9.22
N THR A 94 -1.55 -20.37 8.38
CA THR A 94 -0.32 -19.58 8.52
C THR A 94 -0.60 -18.10 8.30
N TRP A 95 -1.43 -17.76 7.31
CA TRP A 95 -1.87 -16.38 7.07
C TRP A 95 -2.50 -15.78 8.33
N TYR A 96 -3.55 -16.39 8.88
CA TYR A 96 -4.19 -15.85 10.08
C TYR A 96 -3.26 -15.84 11.30
N ALA A 97 -2.33 -16.80 11.42
CA ALA A 97 -1.35 -16.77 12.49
C ALA A 97 -0.35 -15.61 12.36
N GLN A 98 -0.05 -15.16 11.14
CA GLN A 98 0.93 -14.10 10.85
C GLN A 98 0.30 -12.71 10.77
N THR A 99 -0.96 -12.60 10.37
CA THR A 99 -1.61 -11.31 10.09
C THR A 99 -2.65 -10.93 11.14
N VAL A 100 -2.88 -11.76 12.16
CA VAL A 100 -3.74 -11.38 13.28
C VAL A 100 -2.92 -10.56 14.26
N GLU A 101 -3.30 -9.30 14.41
CA GLU A 101 -2.75 -8.39 15.39
C GLU A 101 -3.65 -8.34 16.63
N ARG A 102 -3.10 -7.86 17.74
CA ARG A 102 -3.86 -7.61 18.96
C ARG A 102 -3.92 -6.12 19.23
N ALA A 103 -5.13 -5.57 19.30
CA ALA A 103 -5.38 -4.19 19.65
C ALA A 103 -6.44 -4.15 20.77
N ASN A 104 -6.16 -3.44 21.86
CA ASN A 104 -7.06 -3.32 23.02
C ASN A 104 -7.55 -4.67 23.61
N GLY A 105 -6.73 -5.72 23.53
CA GLY A 105 -7.09 -7.06 24.01
C GLY A 105 -7.93 -7.89 23.02
N GLU A 106 -8.31 -7.32 21.88
CA GLU A 106 -9.02 -8.00 20.81
C GLU A 106 -8.07 -8.43 19.69
N SER A 107 -8.35 -9.57 19.07
CA SER A 107 -7.60 -10.07 17.92
C SER A 107 -8.27 -9.66 16.61
N ILE A 108 -7.53 -8.95 15.76
CA ILE A 108 -8.01 -8.46 14.46
C ILE A 108 -7.16 -9.03 13.33
N PRO A 109 -7.77 -9.56 12.26
CA PRO A 109 -7.04 -9.90 11.03
C PRO A 109 -6.63 -8.61 10.30
N ALA A 110 -5.44 -8.09 10.57
CA ALA A 110 -4.97 -6.78 10.12
C ALA A 110 -4.97 -6.64 8.58
N LEU A 111 -4.72 -7.74 7.86
CA LEU A 111 -4.73 -7.79 6.39
C LEU A 111 -6.02 -8.41 5.81
N GLY A 112 -7.02 -8.65 6.66
CA GLY A 112 -8.29 -9.26 6.27
C GLY A 112 -8.21 -10.76 5.96
N PRO A 113 -9.19 -11.28 5.18
CA PRO A 113 -9.30 -12.71 4.89
C PRO A 113 -8.19 -13.20 3.95
N TYR A 114 -7.88 -14.49 4.04
CA TYR A 114 -6.89 -15.12 3.17
C TYR A 114 -7.25 -14.95 1.67
N PRO A 115 -6.31 -14.51 0.82
CA PRO A 115 -6.57 -14.27 -0.61
C PRO A 115 -6.63 -15.58 -1.42
N ALA A 116 -7.76 -16.29 -1.35
CA ALA A 116 -7.94 -17.60 -2.01
C ALA A 116 -7.86 -17.55 -3.56
N ARG A 117 -8.11 -16.38 -4.16
CA ARG A 117 -7.93 -16.12 -5.60
C ARG A 117 -6.57 -15.50 -5.94
N GLY A 118 -5.69 -15.31 -4.96
CA GLY A 118 -4.52 -14.48 -5.09
C GLY A 118 -4.87 -13.01 -4.89
N GLU A 119 -3.86 -12.17 -4.87
CA GLU A 119 -4.03 -10.74 -4.68
C GLU A 119 -3.04 -9.99 -5.57
N TYR A 120 -3.42 -8.78 -5.96
CA TYR A 120 -2.58 -7.86 -6.70
C TYR A 120 -1.68 -7.10 -5.71
N GLU A 121 -0.39 -7.32 -5.83
CA GLU A 121 0.64 -6.65 -5.04
C GLU A 121 1.27 -5.49 -5.80
N HIS A 122 1.60 -4.45 -5.06
CA HIS A 122 2.30 -3.29 -5.59
C HIS A 122 3.65 -3.69 -6.16
N CYS A 123 3.95 -3.17 -7.35
CA CYS A 123 5.28 -3.28 -7.95
C CYS A 123 6.01 -1.94 -7.89
N PHE A 124 5.34 -0.88 -8.32
CA PHE A 124 5.87 0.49 -8.27
C PHE A 124 4.75 1.50 -8.52
N THR A 125 4.98 2.72 -8.03
CA THR A 125 4.14 3.90 -8.26
C THR A 125 4.65 4.64 -9.50
N LEU A 126 3.76 5.22 -10.30
CA LEU A 126 4.12 6.12 -11.39
C LEU A 126 4.33 7.52 -10.86
N GLU A 127 5.61 7.82 -10.64
CA GLU A 127 6.11 9.11 -10.22
C GLU A 127 7.42 9.39 -10.94
N GLY A 128 7.76 10.67 -11.08
CA GLY A 128 9.06 11.04 -11.60
C GLY A 128 10.11 11.16 -10.49
N PRO A 129 11.34 11.58 -10.81
CA PRO A 129 12.47 11.50 -9.89
C PRO A 129 12.31 12.29 -8.59
N GLN A 130 11.41 13.27 -8.55
CA GLN A 130 11.12 14.11 -7.40
C GLN A 130 9.76 13.80 -6.76
N GLY A 131 9.11 12.69 -7.15
CA GLY A 131 7.77 12.32 -6.67
C GLY A 131 6.63 13.06 -7.39
N GLU A 132 6.93 13.71 -8.51
CA GLU A 132 5.94 14.41 -9.32
C GLU A 132 4.94 13.42 -9.94
N PHE A 133 3.71 13.91 -10.16
CA PHE A 133 2.68 13.11 -10.80
C PHE A 133 3.06 12.81 -12.26
N VAL A 134 3.02 11.53 -12.62
CA VAL A 134 3.20 11.07 -14.01
C VAL A 134 1.87 10.55 -14.54
N GLN A 135 1.42 11.12 -15.65
CA GLN A 135 0.22 10.65 -16.34
C GLN A 135 0.45 9.29 -16.99
N LEU A 136 -0.56 8.41 -16.89
CA LEU A 136 -0.55 7.12 -17.54
C LEU A 136 -0.83 7.26 -19.05
N THR A 137 0.23 7.42 -19.84
CA THR A 137 0.16 7.50 -21.30
C THR A 137 0.50 6.16 -21.96
N ALA A 138 0.19 6.02 -23.25
CA ALA A 138 0.54 4.82 -24.03
C ALA A 138 2.06 4.56 -24.04
N THR A 139 2.88 5.59 -24.17
CA THR A 139 4.35 5.48 -24.14
C THR A 139 4.86 4.96 -22.80
N ILE A 140 4.27 5.42 -21.69
CA ILE A 140 4.60 4.92 -20.35
C ILE A 140 4.19 3.45 -20.23
N ALA A 141 3.02 3.07 -20.72
CA ALA A 141 2.57 1.69 -20.74
C ALA A 141 3.52 0.76 -21.53
N GLU A 142 4.02 1.19 -22.69
CA GLU A 142 5.02 0.44 -23.46
C GLU A 142 6.36 0.30 -22.74
N ARG A 143 6.79 1.33 -22.00
CA ARG A 143 8.00 1.26 -21.17
C ARG A 143 7.82 0.25 -20.04
N ILE A 144 6.65 0.24 -19.40
CA ILE A 144 6.31 -0.72 -18.34
C ILE A 144 6.26 -2.14 -18.92
N ALA A 145 5.60 -2.34 -20.06
CA ALA A 145 5.53 -3.62 -20.75
C ALA A 145 6.92 -4.20 -21.03
N ARG A 146 7.83 -3.40 -21.59
CA ARG A 146 9.23 -3.82 -21.82
C ARG A 146 9.94 -4.21 -20.53
N ALA A 147 9.72 -3.47 -19.44
CA ALA A 147 10.29 -3.82 -18.14
C ALA A 147 9.72 -5.14 -17.59
N ILE A 148 8.42 -5.39 -17.77
CA ILE A 148 7.77 -6.66 -17.41
C ILE A 148 8.38 -7.82 -18.20
N GLU A 149 8.46 -7.69 -19.52
CA GLU A 149 9.05 -8.69 -20.41
C GLU A 149 10.49 -9.00 -20.04
N TRP A 150 11.30 -7.95 -19.82
CA TRP A 150 12.67 -8.08 -19.35
C TRP A 150 12.75 -8.85 -18.03
N SER A 151 11.91 -8.52 -17.05
CA SER A 151 11.88 -9.20 -15.74
C SER A 151 11.50 -10.68 -15.83
N ARG A 152 10.78 -11.09 -16.89
CA ARG A 152 10.39 -12.48 -17.14
C ARG A 152 11.51 -13.28 -17.79
N CYS A 153 12.35 -12.63 -18.59
CA CYS A 153 13.52 -13.23 -19.22
C CYS A 153 14.69 -13.43 -18.25
N GLN A 154 14.68 -12.79 -17.08
CA GLN A 154 15.72 -12.98 -16.08
C GLN A 154 15.60 -14.31 -15.31
N PRO A 155 16.73 -14.99 -15.00
CA PRO A 155 16.73 -16.20 -14.18
C PRO A 155 16.06 -15.95 -12.82
N ARG A 156 15.22 -16.89 -12.38
CA ARG A 156 14.48 -16.80 -11.11
C ARG A 156 15.37 -16.55 -9.88
N ALA A 157 16.65 -16.95 -9.93
CA ALA A 157 17.64 -16.71 -8.89
C ALA A 157 18.00 -15.21 -8.75
N ALA A 158 18.30 -14.51 -9.85
CA ALA A 158 18.63 -13.08 -9.87
C ALA A 158 17.43 -12.19 -9.46
N ARG A 159 16.21 -12.66 -9.72
CA ARG A 159 14.97 -11.97 -9.32
C ARG A 159 14.71 -12.03 -7.82
N ARG A 160 15.20 -13.06 -7.10
CA ARG A 160 14.97 -13.23 -5.65
C ARG A 160 15.93 -12.37 -4.83
N GLU A 161 17.13 -12.15 -5.35
CA GLU A 161 18.18 -11.30 -4.76
C GLU A 161 17.81 -9.81 -4.87
N SER A 162 17.39 -9.36 -6.06
CA SER A 162 16.97 -7.97 -6.30
C SER A 162 15.68 -7.54 -5.57
N ILE A 163 14.73 -8.45 -5.36
CA ILE A 163 13.51 -8.16 -4.56
C ILE A 163 13.87 -7.99 -3.08
N GLY A 164 14.74 -8.86 -2.54
CA GLY A 164 15.17 -8.76 -1.13
C GLY A 164 16.00 -7.51 -0.83
N GLU A 165 16.73 -6.98 -1.81
CA GLU A 165 17.48 -5.72 -1.65
C GLU A 165 16.57 -4.49 -1.59
N ARG A 166 15.49 -4.49 -2.38
CA ARG A 166 14.52 -3.39 -2.43
C ARG A 166 13.58 -3.37 -1.23
N GLU A 167 13.07 -4.53 -0.81
CA GLU A 167 12.26 -4.67 0.42
C GLU A 167 13.05 -4.20 1.65
N ARG A 168 14.34 -4.56 1.76
CA ARG A 168 15.21 -4.04 2.82
C ARG A 168 15.46 -2.55 2.73
N CYS A 169 15.40 -1.95 1.53
CA CYS A 169 15.60 -0.51 1.37
C CYS A 169 14.33 0.25 1.74
N GLU A 170 13.16 -0.23 1.33
CA GLU A 170 11.85 0.32 1.69
C GLU A 170 11.53 0.12 3.18
N GLU A 171 11.85 -1.04 3.77
CA GLU A 171 11.73 -1.30 5.21
C GLU A 171 12.65 -0.39 6.02
N ARG A 172 13.93 -0.23 5.61
CA ARG A 172 14.84 0.74 6.25
C ARG A 172 14.38 2.18 6.08
N SER A 173 13.71 2.51 4.97
CA SER A 173 13.16 3.85 4.73
C SER A 173 11.94 4.13 5.61
N TYR A 174 11.07 3.12 5.80
CA TYR A 174 9.90 3.19 6.67
C TYR A 174 10.30 3.20 8.14
N GLU A 175 11.25 2.36 8.55
CA GLU A 175 11.82 2.32 9.89
C GLU A 175 12.51 3.65 10.21
N LYS A 176 13.32 4.19 9.28
CA LYS A 176 13.93 5.51 9.43
C LYS A 176 12.88 6.63 9.52
N TRP A 177 11.84 6.61 8.67
CA TRP A 177 10.75 7.58 8.75
C TRP A 177 9.98 7.47 10.09
N ALA A 178 9.72 6.25 10.56
CA ALA A 178 9.06 5.99 11.82
C ALA A 178 9.91 6.45 13.02
N TYR A 179 11.23 6.21 12.98
CA TYR A 179 12.18 6.74 13.96
C TYR A 179 12.24 8.27 13.93
N ASP A 180 12.40 8.89 12.76
CA ASP A 180 12.45 10.34 12.59
C ASP A 180 11.11 11.01 13.03
N ALA A 181 9.97 10.35 12.80
CA ALA A 181 8.65 10.81 13.24
C ALA A 181 8.42 10.66 14.75
N LEU A 182 9.07 9.68 15.40
CA LEU A 182 9.01 9.49 16.85
C LEU A 182 9.99 10.40 17.62
N ASP A 183 11.14 10.73 17.03
CA ASP A 183 12.15 11.62 17.65
C ASP A 183 11.81 13.11 17.49
N GLY A 184 10.95 13.47 16.54
CA GLY A 184 10.51 14.85 16.29
C GLY A 184 9.44 15.41 17.25
N GLY A 185 9.09 14.67 18.33
CA GLY A 185 7.85 14.93 19.08
C GLY A 185 7.89 14.76 20.60
N VAL A 186 9.05 14.78 21.27
CA VAL A 186 9.10 14.79 22.74
C VAL A 186 9.96 15.94 23.25
N PRO A 187 9.38 16.99 23.86
CA PRO A 187 10.15 17.90 24.70
C PRO A 187 10.76 17.08 25.84
N ALA A 188 12.08 17.03 25.91
CA ALA A 188 12.78 16.53 27.08
C ALA A 188 12.28 17.30 28.30
N PHE A 189 11.63 16.59 29.24
CA PHE A 189 11.35 17.00 30.61
C PHE A 189 11.05 18.50 30.82
N GLY A 190 9.76 18.84 30.83
CA GLY A 190 9.29 20.11 31.40
C GLY A 190 9.68 20.21 32.89
N GLY A 191 10.75 20.94 33.16
CA GLY A 191 11.04 21.48 34.49
C GLY A 191 10.32 22.81 34.64
N GLU A 192 9.15 22.81 35.28
CA GLU A 192 8.52 24.06 35.71
C GLU A 192 9.29 24.65 36.92
N PRO A 193 9.55 25.97 36.95
CA PRO A 193 10.05 26.64 38.14
C PRO A 193 8.93 26.76 39.18
N PHE A 194 9.21 26.27 40.40
CA PHE A 194 8.37 26.46 41.58
C PHE A 194 8.08 27.95 41.81
N ALA A 195 6.79 28.31 41.85
CA ALA A 195 6.33 29.54 42.45
C ALA A 195 6.53 29.47 43.96
N THR A 196 7.30 30.39 44.53
CA THR A 196 7.31 30.65 45.97
C THR A 196 6.18 31.61 46.34
N PRO A 197 5.32 31.27 47.32
CA PRO A 197 4.40 32.23 47.90
C PRO A 197 5.05 33.04 49.04
N SER A 198 4.63 34.31 49.10
CA SER A 198 4.81 35.34 50.15
C SER A 198 6.07 36.20 50.10
#